data_AF-A0A0F0LRY7-F1
#
_entry.id   AF-A0A0F0LRY7-F1
#
_cell.length_a   1.000
_cell.length_b   1.000
_cell.length_c   1.000
_cell.angle_alpha   90.00
_cell.angle_beta   90.00
_cell.angle_gamma   90.00
#
_symmetry.space_group_name_H-M   'P 1'
#
loop_
_entity.id
_entity.type
_entity.pdbx_description
1 polymer ?
#
loop_
_entity_poly.entity_id
_entity_poly.type
_entity_poly.pdbx_seq_one_letter_code
_entity_poly.pdbx_strand_id
1 'polypeptide(L)'
;MDVKALIQKQREMLEAIEPTEVEVLLGGRVVTVVMPYVMPVPFSDLASKHAPETPLDVAQVGFSLDGVARNYPDIVIRDGEDEDDLLTVLNKAVHYGWPEMYDVLTHDDRASIRASVWGTYVWRSQQEKKKLQEVADES
;
A
#
# COMPACT_ATOMS: atom_id res chain seq x y z
N MET A 1 30.47 -11.40 -8.56
CA MET A 1 29.07 -11.08 -8.20
C MET A 1 28.25 -11.09 -9.48
N ASP A 2 27.25 -11.96 -9.59
CA ASP A 2 26.36 -12.01 -10.75
C ASP A 2 25.17 -11.06 -10.54
N VAL A 3 25.23 -9.88 -11.15
CA VAL A 3 24.20 -8.85 -11.04
C VAL A 3 22.87 -9.31 -11.63
N LYS A 4 22.86 -10.15 -12.68
CA LYS A 4 21.63 -10.62 -13.31
C LYS A 4 20.87 -11.57 -12.38
N ALA A 5 21.59 -12.50 -11.74
CA ALA A 5 21.01 -13.38 -10.74
C ALA A 5 20.42 -12.59 -9.55
N LEU A 6 21.11 -11.52 -9.11
CA LEU A 6 20.60 -10.65 -8.04
C LEU A 6 19.34 -9.89 -8.45
N ILE A 7 19.26 -9.38 -9.67
CA ILE A 7 18.06 -8.71 -10.19
C ILE A 7 16.88 -9.69 -10.25
N GLN A 8 17.11 -10.90 -10.77
CA GLN A 8 16.04 -11.91 -10.88
C GLN A 8 15.53 -12.32 -9.50
N LYS A 9 16.44 -12.61 -8.57
CA LYS A 9 16.08 -12.92 -7.18
C LYS A 9 15.28 -11.78 -6.53
N GLN A 10 15.67 -10.52 -6.77
CA GLN A 10 14.93 -9.38 -6.24
C GLN A 10 13.50 -9.31 -6.80
N ARG A 11 13.30 -9.60 -8.09
CA ARG A 11 11.95 -9.61 -8.70
C ARG A 11 11.08 -10.69 -8.08
N GLU A 12 11.60 -11.91 -7.96
CA GLU A 12 10.88 -13.03 -7.34
C GLU A 12 10.50 -12.71 -5.89
N MET A 13 11.40 -12.07 -5.13
CA MET A 13 11.10 -11.64 -3.76
C MET A 13 9.99 -10.59 -3.68
N LEU A 14 9.91 -9.67 -4.65
CA LEU A 14 8.87 -8.65 -4.71
C LEU A 14 7.54 -9.22 -5.18
N GLU A 15 7.55 -10.15 -6.14
CA GLU A 15 6.35 -10.84 -6.64
C GLU A 15 5.72 -11.77 -5.60
N ALA A 16 6.51 -12.27 -4.64
CA ALA A 16 6.03 -13.09 -3.53
C ALA A 16 5.42 -12.29 -2.38
N ILE A 17 5.30 -10.96 -2.48
CA ILE A 17 4.71 -10.14 -1.41
C ILE A 17 3.19 -10.27 -1.46
N GLU A 18 2.62 -10.81 -0.39
CA GLU A 18 1.19 -10.97 -0.22
C GLU A 18 0.48 -9.61 -0.03
N PRO A 19 -0.80 -9.50 -0.44
CA PRO A 19 -1.63 -8.34 -0.12
C PRO A 19 -1.70 -8.08 1.38
N THR A 20 -1.82 -6.82 1.76
CA THR A 20 -2.09 -6.41 3.14
C THR A 20 -3.59 -6.29 3.37
N GLU A 21 -4.09 -6.91 4.43
CA GLU A 21 -5.50 -6.87 4.79
C GLU A 21 -5.73 -5.94 5.99
N VAL A 22 -6.76 -5.08 5.89
CA VAL A 22 -7.12 -4.13 6.95
C VAL A 22 -8.63 -4.18 7.18
N GLU A 23 -9.04 -4.53 8.40
CA GLU A 23 -10.45 -4.48 8.79
C GLU A 23 -10.89 -3.03 9.04
N VAL A 24 -12.04 -2.64 8.47
CA VAL A 24 -12.63 -1.30 8.61
C VAL A 24 -14.13 -1.37 8.83
N LEU A 25 -14.70 -0.33 9.43
CA LEU A 25 -16.15 -0.21 9.60
C LEU A 25 -16.79 0.53 8.42
N LEU A 26 -17.67 -0.13 7.67
CA LEU A 26 -18.43 0.45 6.56
C LEU A 26 -19.92 0.16 6.72
N GLY A 27 -20.76 1.20 6.77
CA GLY A 27 -22.21 1.03 6.85
C GLY A 27 -22.71 0.23 8.06
N GLY A 28 -21.94 0.20 9.16
CA GLY A 28 -22.23 -0.60 10.35
C GLY A 28 -21.79 -2.07 10.29
N ARG A 29 -21.01 -2.46 9.27
CA ARG A 29 -20.40 -3.79 9.12
C ARG A 29 -18.88 -3.69 9.12
N VAL A 30 -18.23 -4.74 9.62
CA VAL A 30 -16.78 -4.89 9.46
C VAL A 30 -16.53 -5.54 8.10
N VAL A 31 -15.71 -4.89 7.28
CA VAL A 31 -15.26 -5.40 5.98
C VAL A 31 -13.73 -5.37 5.92
N THR A 32 -13.14 -6.20 5.07
CA THR A 32 -11.69 -6.25 4.90
C THR A 32 -11.29 -5.51 3.63
N VAL A 33 -10.47 -4.48 3.78
CA VAL A 33 -9.76 -3.81 2.69
C VAL A 33 -8.54 -4.64 2.34
N VAL A 34 -8.51 -5.19 1.13
CA VAL A 34 -7.38 -5.97 0.61
C VAL A 34 -6.53 -5.05 -0.27
N MET A 35 -5.33 -4.74 0.21
CA MET A 35 -4.37 -3.84 -0.44
C MET A 35 -3.28 -4.64 -1.15
N PRO A 36 -3.28 -4.72 -2.49
CA PRO A 36 -2.24 -5.45 -3.20
C PRO A 36 -0.87 -4.78 -3.02
N TYR A 37 0.20 -5.57 -3.16
CA TYR A 37 1.53 -5.00 -3.23
C TYR A 37 1.75 -4.33 -4.59
N VAL A 38 1.94 -3.01 -4.58
CA VAL A 38 2.33 -2.22 -5.74
C VAL A 38 3.86 -2.29 -5.89
N MET A 39 4.32 -2.70 -7.07
CA MET A 39 5.75 -2.79 -7.38
C MET A 39 6.46 -1.44 -7.22
N PRO A 40 7.79 -1.42 -6.96
CA PRO A 40 8.50 -0.18 -6.62
C PRO A 40 8.37 0.96 -7.63
N VAL A 41 8.37 0.67 -8.93
CA VAL A 41 8.26 1.70 -9.97
C VAL A 41 6.85 2.32 -10.00
N PRO A 42 5.76 1.54 -10.18
CA PRO A 42 4.41 2.09 -10.08
C PRO A 42 4.12 2.80 -8.75
N PHE A 43 4.65 2.29 -7.63
CA PHE A 43 4.52 2.95 -6.33
C PHE A 43 5.22 4.31 -6.31
N SER A 44 6.45 4.38 -6.83
CA SER A 44 7.18 5.66 -6.95
C SER A 44 6.42 6.67 -7.81
N ASP A 45 5.82 6.21 -8.91
CA ASP A 45 5.00 7.07 -9.78
C ASP A 45 3.76 7.58 -9.04
N LEU A 46 3.08 6.74 -8.26
CA LEU A 46 1.98 7.14 -7.40
C LEU A 46 2.42 8.16 -6.35
N ALA A 47 3.46 7.84 -5.56
CA ALA A 47 3.99 8.71 -4.52
C ALA A 47 4.42 10.08 -5.05
N SER A 48 4.99 10.13 -6.27
CA SER A 48 5.40 11.40 -6.90
C SER A 48 4.24 12.35 -7.22
N LYS A 49 3.02 11.83 -7.40
CA LYS A 49 1.80 12.63 -7.65
C LYS A 49 1.23 13.23 -6.38
N HIS A 50 1.67 12.75 -5.21
CA HIS A 50 1.16 13.14 -3.90
C HIS A 50 2.31 13.67 -3.05
N ALA A 51 2.66 14.94 -3.28
CA ALA A 51 3.72 15.62 -2.54
C ALA A 51 3.45 15.63 -1.02
N PRO A 52 4.49 15.63 -0.16
CA PRO A 52 4.34 15.77 1.28
C PRO A 52 3.50 16.98 1.68
N GLU A 53 2.54 16.79 2.59
CA GLU A 53 1.68 17.88 3.07
C GLU A 53 2.01 18.29 4.51
N THR A 54 2.59 17.38 5.28
CA THR A 54 2.96 17.61 6.68
C THR A 54 4.47 17.53 6.90
N PRO A 55 5.00 18.16 7.98
CA PRO A 55 6.40 17.98 8.37
C PRO A 55 6.76 16.51 8.64
N LEU A 56 5.79 15.71 9.10
CA LEU A 56 5.95 14.27 9.31
C LEU A 56 6.18 13.55 7.99
N ASP A 57 5.39 13.89 6.96
CA ASP A 57 5.53 13.32 5.62
C ASP A 57 6.93 13.60 5.05
N VAL A 58 7.38 14.85 5.17
CA VAL A 58 8.72 15.26 4.73
C VAL A 58 9.81 14.49 5.48
N ALA A 59 9.66 14.34 6.79
CA ALA A 59 10.71 13.76 7.64
C ALA A 59 10.81 12.23 7.56
N GLN A 60 9.71 11.53 7.31
CA GLN A 60 9.67 10.06 7.46
C GLN A 60 9.45 9.27 6.18
N VAL A 61 8.79 9.84 5.17
CA VAL A 61 8.33 9.06 4.01
C VAL A 61 8.64 9.71 2.65
N GLY A 62 8.67 11.04 2.57
CA GLY A 62 8.94 11.78 1.34
C GLY A 62 7.74 11.92 0.38
N PHE A 63 6.53 11.55 0.81
CA PHE A 63 5.27 11.71 0.07
C PHE A 63 4.09 11.88 1.04
N SER A 64 2.93 12.34 0.58
CA SER A 64 1.72 12.38 1.41
C SER A 64 1.16 10.97 1.63
N LEU A 65 1.26 10.46 2.86
CA LEU A 65 0.72 9.14 3.22
C LEU A 65 -0.79 9.06 2.98
N ASP A 66 -1.51 10.14 3.29
CA ASP A 66 -2.95 10.22 3.10
C ASP A 66 -3.32 10.23 1.60
N GLY A 67 -2.62 11.06 0.82
CA GLY A 67 -2.81 11.13 -0.63
C GLY A 67 -2.52 9.79 -1.32
N VAL A 68 -1.45 9.09 -0.94
CA VAL A 68 -1.13 7.77 -1.47
C VAL A 68 -2.15 6.72 -1.01
N ALA A 69 -2.56 6.70 0.25
CA ALA A 69 -3.56 5.76 0.75
C ALA A 69 -4.92 5.92 0.05
N ARG A 70 -5.38 7.16 -0.13
CA ARG A 70 -6.64 7.49 -0.81
C ARG A 70 -6.64 7.10 -2.29
N ASN A 71 -5.50 7.16 -2.95
CA ASN A 71 -5.36 6.87 -4.39
C ASN A 71 -4.64 5.54 -4.64
N TYR A 72 -4.63 4.65 -3.65
CA TYR A 72 -3.99 3.35 -3.77
C TYR A 72 -4.73 2.50 -4.83
N PRO A 73 -4.01 1.87 -5.77
CA PRO A 73 -4.63 1.16 -6.89
C PRO A 73 -5.12 -0.24 -6.46
N ASP A 74 -6.08 -0.76 -7.22
CA ASP A 74 -6.49 -2.17 -7.22
C ASP A 74 -6.90 -2.74 -5.85
N ILE A 75 -7.35 -1.87 -4.94
CA ILE A 75 -8.04 -2.23 -3.70
C ILE A 75 -9.29 -3.04 -4.00
N VAL A 76 -9.45 -4.12 -3.24
CA VAL A 76 -10.64 -4.97 -3.22
C VAL A 76 -11.24 -4.91 -1.81
N ILE A 77 -12.58 -4.94 -1.72
CA ILE A 77 -13.30 -5.04 -0.44
C ILE A 77 -13.86 -6.44 -0.32
N ARG A 78 -13.57 -7.11 0.81
CA ARG A 78 -14.08 -8.44 1.14
C ARG A 78 -15.06 -8.38 2.30
N ASP A 79 -16.24 -8.97 2.13
CA ASP A 79 -17.25 -9.20 3.19
C ASP A 79 -17.56 -10.71 3.23
N GLY A 80 -16.86 -11.44 4.10
CA GLY A 80 -16.95 -12.90 4.15
C GLY A 80 -16.36 -13.57 2.90
N GLU A 81 -17.21 -14.23 2.11
CA GLU A 81 -16.83 -14.89 0.86
C GLU A 81 -16.99 -13.98 -0.37
N ASP A 82 -17.63 -12.82 -0.22
CA ASP A 82 -17.88 -11.88 -1.30
C ASP A 82 -16.72 -10.89 -1.44
N GLU A 83 -16.35 -10.56 -2.69
CA GLU A 83 -15.34 -9.56 -3.03
C GLU A 83 -15.89 -8.55 -4.06
N ASP A 84 -15.56 -7.26 -3.86
CA ASP A 84 -15.92 -6.15 -4.73
C ASP A 84 -14.65 -5.37 -5.13
N ASP A 85 -14.38 -5.26 -6.44
CA ASP A 85 -13.21 -4.57 -7.00
C ASP A 85 -13.42 -3.05 -7.15
N LEU A 86 -14.58 -2.53 -6.70
CA LEU A 86 -14.97 -1.13 -6.72
C LEU A 86 -15.02 -0.52 -8.12
N LEU A 87 -15.07 -1.34 -9.18
CA LEU A 87 -15.19 -0.87 -10.56
C LEU A 87 -16.66 -0.78 -10.97
N THR A 88 -17.11 0.43 -11.28
CA THR A 88 -18.48 0.69 -11.75
C THR A 88 -18.46 1.29 -13.15
N VAL A 89 -19.41 0.88 -14.01
CA VAL A 89 -19.59 1.47 -15.34
C VAL A 89 -20.73 2.48 -15.29
N LEU A 90 -20.41 3.76 -15.41
CA LEU A 90 -21.39 4.86 -15.43
C LEU A 90 -21.23 5.64 -16.73
N ASN A 91 -22.33 5.87 -17.46
CA ASN A 91 -22.33 6.67 -18.69
C ASN A 91 -21.25 6.26 -19.72
N LYS A 92 -20.96 4.96 -19.85
CA LYS A 92 -19.90 4.38 -20.70
C LYS A 92 -18.46 4.70 -20.26
N ALA A 93 -18.26 5.21 -19.04
CA ALA A 93 -16.96 5.36 -18.41
C ALA A 93 -16.79 4.35 -17.27
N VAL A 94 -15.57 3.85 -17.08
CA VAL A 94 -15.19 3.01 -15.93
C VAL A 94 -14.78 3.95 -14.80
N HIS A 95 -15.40 3.78 -13.63
CA HIS A 95 -15.17 4.55 -12.42
C HIS A 95 -14.66 3.62 -11.33
N TYR A 96 -13.53 3.98 -10.73
CA TYR A 96 -12.96 3.26 -9.62
C TYR A 96 -13.29 3.99 -8.31
N GLY A 97 -14.07 3.33 -7.44
CA GLY A 97 -14.72 3.96 -6.28
C GLY A 97 -13.91 4.00 -4.99
N TRP A 98 -12.64 3.56 -5.01
CA TRP A 98 -11.82 3.54 -3.79
C TRP A 98 -11.65 4.92 -3.14
N PRO A 99 -11.33 6.01 -3.86
CA PRO A 99 -11.17 7.32 -3.23
C PRO A 99 -12.44 7.78 -2.49
N GLU A 100 -13.62 7.56 -3.08
CA GLU A 100 -14.91 7.88 -2.48
C GLU A 100 -15.20 7.03 -1.24
N MET A 101 -14.87 5.74 -1.28
CA MET A 101 -14.97 4.86 -0.12
C MET A 101 -14.02 5.31 0.99
N TYR A 102 -12.76 5.62 0.66
CA TYR A 102 -11.77 6.08 1.63
C TYR A 102 -12.25 7.34 2.36
N ASP A 103 -12.88 8.27 1.64
CA ASP A 103 -13.35 9.55 2.18
C ASP A 103 -14.48 9.40 3.22
N VAL A 104 -15.24 8.30 3.19
CA VAL A 104 -16.32 8.02 4.16
C VAL A 104 -15.87 7.21 5.37
N LEU A 105 -14.63 6.69 5.36
CA LEU A 105 -14.10 5.93 6.48
C LEU A 105 -13.84 6.80 7.71
N THR A 106 -13.87 6.16 8.89
CA THR A 106 -13.54 6.84 10.14
C THR A 106 -12.08 7.29 10.14
N HIS A 107 -11.75 8.19 11.05
CA HIS A 107 -10.36 8.63 11.22
C HIS A 107 -9.41 7.44 11.51
N ASP A 108 -9.85 6.51 12.35
CA ASP A 108 -9.03 5.40 12.82
C ASP A 108 -8.85 4.35 11.73
N ASP A 109 -9.89 4.05 10.95
CA ASP A 109 -9.79 3.17 9.79
C ASP A 109 -8.81 3.73 8.74
N ARG A 110 -8.91 5.03 8.44
CA ARG A 110 -7.94 5.70 7.55
C ARG A 110 -6.53 5.67 8.11
N ALA A 111 -6.37 5.80 9.44
CA ALA A 111 -5.07 5.70 10.08
C ALA A 111 -4.47 4.29 9.94
N SER A 112 -5.28 3.24 10.11
CA SER A 112 -4.88 1.85 9.89
C SER A 112 -4.42 1.61 8.45
N ILE A 113 -5.16 2.12 7.45
CA ILE A 113 -4.76 2.01 6.04
C ILE A 113 -3.44 2.76 5.78
N ARG A 114 -3.28 3.98 6.29
CA ARG A 114 -2.01 4.73 6.17
C ARG A 114 -0.85 4.00 6.83
N ALA A 115 -1.09 3.39 7.99
CA ALA A 115 -0.09 2.57 8.69
C ALA A 115 0.32 1.35 7.86
N SER A 116 -0.62 0.72 7.14
CA SER A 116 -0.34 -0.37 6.20
C SER A 116 0.53 0.08 5.03
N VAL A 117 0.23 1.22 4.39
CA VAL A 117 1.09 1.79 3.33
C VAL A 117 2.49 2.05 3.86
N TRP A 118 2.61 2.71 5.01
CA TRP A 118 3.90 2.97 5.64
C TRP A 118 4.66 1.68 5.98
N GLY A 119 3.96 0.69 6.55
CA GLY A 119 4.51 -0.61 6.91
C GLY A 119 5.14 -1.33 5.71
N THR A 120 4.42 -1.32 4.58
CA THR A 120 4.83 -2.00 3.36
C THR A 120 6.02 -1.34 2.68
N TYR A 121 6.03 -0.01 2.56
CA TYR A 121 7.00 0.69 1.71
C TYR A 121 8.17 1.32 2.46
N VAL A 122 8.02 1.56 3.75
CA VAL A 122 9.02 2.27 4.56
C VAL A 122 9.62 1.31 5.59
N TRP A 123 8.77 0.76 6.46
CA TRP A 123 9.21 -0.06 7.57
C TRP A 123 9.87 -1.37 7.12
N ARG A 124 9.23 -2.12 6.21
CA ARG A 124 9.75 -3.39 5.71
C ARG A 124 11.16 -3.26 5.12
N SER A 125 11.37 -2.24 4.28
CA SER A 125 12.69 -1.99 3.67
C SER A 125 13.75 -1.68 4.73
N GLN A 126 13.41 -0.94 5.78
CA GLN A 126 14.33 -0.66 6.88
C GLN A 126 14.69 -1.93 7.67
N GLN A 127 13.71 -2.79 7.93
CA GLN A 127 13.93 -4.07 8.62
C GLN A 127 14.82 -5.01 7.81
N GLU A 128 14.63 -5.10 6.50
CA GLU A 128 15.47 -5.93 5.63
C GLU A 128 16.93 -5.43 5.60
N LYS A 129 17.15 -4.12 5.50
CA LYS A 129 18.50 -3.53 5.57
C LYS A 129 19.17 -3.81 6.91
N LYS A 130 18.42 -3.64 8.02
CA LYS A 130 18.94 -3.88 9.36
C LYS A 130 19.37 -5.34 9.56
N LYS A 131 18.55 -6.30 9.13
CA LYS A 131 18.90 -7.73 9.19
C LYS A 131 20.17 -8.05 8.40
N LEU A 132 20.36 -7.44 7.23
CA LEU A 132 21.57 -7.63 6.43
C LEU A 132 22.81 -7.02 7.08
N GLN A 133 22.67 -5.92 7.81
CA GLN A 133 23.76 -5.32 8.58
C GLN A 133 24.17 -6.18 9.77
N GLU A 134 23.21 -6.70 10.53
CA GLU A 134 23.48 -7.59 11.68
C GLU A 134 24.23 -8.86 11.26
N VAL A 135 23.84 -9.48 10.14
CA VAL A 135 24.54 -10.67 9.61
C VAL A 135 25.97 -10.34 9.16
N ALA A 136 26.20 -9.13 8.64
CA ALA A 136 27.53 -8.70 8.20
C ALA A 136 28.46 -8.38 9.38
N ASP A 137 27.91 -7.91 10.50
CA ASP A 137 28.66 -7.60 11.72
C ASP A 137 29.02 -8.87 12.54
N GLU A 138 28.30 -9.98 12.31
CA GLU A 138 28.54 -11.30 12.94
C GLU A 138 29.46 -12.23 12.13
N SER A 139 29.86 -11.85 10.90
CA SER A 139 30.69 -12.64 9.97
C SER A 139 32.14 -12.16 9.91
#